data_AF-A0A0Q8LLL0-F1
#
_entry.id   AF-A0A0Q8LLL0-F1
#
_cell.length_a   1.000
_cell.length_b   1.000
_cell.length_c   1.000
_cell.angle_alpha   90.00
_cell.angle_beta   90.00
_cell.angle_gamma   90.00
#
_symmetry.space_group_name_H-M   'P 1'
#
loop_
_entity.id
_entity.type
_entity.pdbx_description
1 polymer ?
#
loop_
_entity_poly.entity_id
_entity_poly.type
_entity_poly.pdbx_seq_one_letter_code
_entity_poly.pdbx_strand_id
1 'polypeptide(L)'
;MLSEDLERAIAEMVAIGEVAPDADPAALEDLVVMHARDLEGLETLTSLRTLSLIGCSAGDYRRVGRLPSLRLLAIEHSDLVSLDGVLPVGVQVVVVRNCRLSSVAPADVPTGLQVIDVSGNPLDDAAAAVVDDGVLRGAVVTRDDDRVLALNARLARADGAFVCAGAADACILTVSGLDITPHPERVHVSTTTAEVDIALSTGALRALAGIE
;
A
#
# COMPACT_ATOMS: atom_id res chain seq x y z
N MET A 1 14.42 19.73 -2.91
CA MET A 1 13.73 19.79 -4.21
C MET A 1 12.78 18.61 -4.24
N LEU A 2 11.61 18.75 -4.87
CA LEU A 2 10.65 17.66 -5.02
C LEU A 2 11.03 16.83 -6.26
N SER A 3 10.72 15.54 -6.26
CA SER A 3 10.79 14.72 -7.48
C SER A 3 9.72 15.16 -8.49
N GLU A 4 9.94 14.83 -9.78
CA GLU A 4 8.95 15.12 -10.83
C GLU A 4 7.59 14.47 -10.55
N ASP A 5 7.59 13.29 -9.91
CA ASP A 5 6.36 12.60 -9.53
C ASP A 5 5.56 13.35 -8.46
N LEU A 6 6.23 13.93 -7.47
CA LEU A 6 5.56 14.75 -6.46
C LEU A 6 5.10 16.09 -7.04
N GLU A 7 5.90 16.72 -7.89
CA GLU A 7 5.51 17.94 -8.60
C GLU A 7 4.27 17.70 -9.47
N ARG A 8 4.23 16.57 -10.19
CA ARG A 8 3.07 16.14 -10.96
C ARG A 8 1.84 15.93 -10.07
N ALA A 9 1.99 15.21 -8.95
CA ALA A 9 0.88 14.98 -8.02
C ALA A 9 0.28 16.29 -7.50
N ILE A 10 1.13 17.26 -7.13
CA ILE A 10 0.67 18.59 -6.71
C ILE A 10 -0.02 19.32 -7.87
N ALA A 11 0.54 19.27 -9.07
CA ALA A 11 -0.07 19.89 -10.25
C ALA A 11 -1.45 19.28 -10.60
N GLU A 12 -1.63 17.97 -10.43
CA GLU A 12 -2.91 17.29 -10.59
C GLU A 12 -3.94 17.80 -9.56
N MET A 13 -3.55 17.95 -8.29
CA MET A 13 -4.41 18.53 -7.26
C MET A 13 -4.78 19.99 -7.53
N VAL A 14 -3.85 20.78 -8.10
CA VAL A 14 -4.12 22.14 -8.57
C VAL A 14 -5.13 22.13 -9.71
N ALA A 15 -4.99 21.21 -10.67
CA ALA A 15 -5.86 21.13 -11.84
C ALA A 15 -7.32 20.81 -11.47
N ILE A 16 -7.55 20.06 -10.39
CA ILE A 16 -8.89 19.75 -9.88
C ILE A 16 -9.41 20.78 -8.85
N GLY A 17 -8.59 21.78 -8.49
CA GLY A 17 -8.97 22.89 -7.62
C GLY A 17 -8.85 22.62 -6.12
N GLU A 18 -8.21 21.52 -5.71
CA GLU A 18 -7.98 21.19 -4.30
C GLU A 18 -6.80 21.97 -3.70
N VAL A 19 -5.87 22.43 -4.55
CA VAL A 19 -4.68 23.19 -4.16
C VAL A 19 -4.60 24.48 -4.98
N ALA A 20 -4.25 25.59 -4.35
CA ALA A 20 -4.02 26.84 -5.07
C ALA A 20 -2.74 26.74 -5.94
N PRO A 21 -2.70 27.30 -7.17
CA PRO A 21 -1.54 27.18 -8.05
C PRO A 21 -0.22 27.71 -7.48
N ASP A 22 -0.29 28.64 -6.52
CA ASP A 22 0.83 29.28 -5.84
C ASP A 22 0.98 28.84 -4.38
N ALA A 23 0.28 27.76 -3.98
CA ALA A 23 0.41 27.20 -2.65
C ALA A 23 1.86 26.77 -2.39
N ASP A 24 2.37 27.13 -1.22
CA ASP A 24 3.63 26.58 -0.72
C ASP A 24 3.45 25.07 -0.49
N PRO A 25 4.22 24.19 -1.17
CA PRO A 25 4.14 22.75 -0.94
C PRO A 25 4.30 22.38 0.54
N ALA A 26 5.14 23.11 1.30
CA ALA A 26 5.36 22.83 2.72
C ALA A 26 4.10 23.06 3.59
N ALA A 27 3.11 23.80 3.10
CA ALA A 27 1.85 24.10 3.78
C ALA A 27 0.72 23.11 3.42
N LEU A 28 0.95 22.18 2.48
CA LEU A 28 -0.05 21.17 2.11
C LEU A 28 -0.37 20.26 3.31
N GLU A 29 -1.67 20.09 3.60
CA GLU A 29 -2.15 19.19 4.65
C GLU A 29 -2.57 17.82 4.09
N ASP A 30 -2.96 17.76 2.83
CA ASP A 30 -3.41 16.56 2.15
C ASP A 30 -2.67 16.40 0.81
N LEU A 31 -2.23 15.18 0.50
CA LEU A 31 -1.61 14.85 -0.78
C LEU A 31 -2.02 13.46 -1.25
N VAL A 32 -2.41 13.38 -2.51
CA VAL A 32 -2.64 12.12 -3.24
C VAL A 32 -1.56 12.01 -4.30
N VAL A 33 -0.76 10.96 -4.24
CA VAL A 33 0.28 10.66 -5.22
C VAL A 33 -0.11 9.37 -5.93
N MET A 34 -0.28 9.44 -7.24
CA MET A 34 -0.57 8.29 -8.07
C MET A 34 0.62 7.95 -8.96
N HIS A 35 0.91 6.66 -9.12
CA HIS A 35 1.85 6.14 -10.13
C HIS A 35 3.30 6.67 -9.99
N ALA A 36 3.72 7.03 -8.78
CA ALA A 36 5.07 7.53 -8.55
C ALA A 36 6.11 6.40 -8.52
N ARG A 37 7.29 6.67 -9.09
CA ARG A 37 8.50 5.85 -8.97
C ARG A 37 9.57 6.49 -8.09
N ASP A 38 9.39 7.77 -7.73
CA ASP A 38 10.27 8.47 -6.81
C ASP A 38 9.50 9.40 -5.86
N LEU A 39 9.81 9.27 -4.57
CA LEU A 39 9.24 10.08 -3.49
C LEU A 39 10.26 11.06 -2.91
N GLU A 40 11.37 11.34 -3.59
CA GLU A 40 12.36 12.31 -3.16
C GLU A 40 11.73 13.68 -2.87
N GLY A 41 12.08 14.24 -1.71
CA GLY A 41 11.56 15.54 -1.27
C GLY A 41 10.22 15.46 -0.53
N LEU A 42 9.56 14.29 -0.47
CA LEU A 42 8.33 14.11 0.30
C LEU A 42 8.50 14.56 1.75
N GLU A 43 9.65 14.27 2.37
CA GLU A 43 9.94 14.66 3.75
C GLU A 43 9.94 16.18 4.01
N THR A 44 9.93 17.01 2.95
CA THR A 44 9.86 18.47 3.05
C THR A 44 8.44 18.99 3.23
N LEU A 45 7.41 18.18 2.96
CA LEU A 45 5.99 18.52 3.09
C LEU A 45 5.53 18.35 4.54
N THR A 46 6.16 19.12 5.44
CA THR A 46 6.07 18.91 6.90
C THR A 46 4.69 19.13 7.51
N SER A 47 3.77 19.79 6.79
CA SER A 47 2.39 20.03 7.22
C SER A 47 1.43 18.90 6.87
N LEU A 48 1.85 17.90 6.08
CA LEU A 48 0.97 16.80 5.66
C LEU A 48 0.41 16.05 6.86
N ARG A 49 -0.92 15.96 6.89
CA ARG A 49 -1.73 15.18 7.85
C ARG A 49 -2.28 13.92 7.18
N THR A 50 -2.59 13.99 5.89
CA THR A 50 -3.11 12.88 5.09
C THR A 50 -2.22 12.65 3.88
N LEU A 51 -1.79 11.42 3.68
CA LEU A 51 -1.05 11.01 2.49
C LEU A 51 -1.68 9.74 1.92
N SER A 52 -2.02 9.77 0.64
CA SER A 52 -2.43 8.60 -0.13
C SER A 52 -1.42 8.32 -1.25
N LEU A 53 -0.84 7.12 -1.26
CA LEU A 53 0.07 6.63 -2.30
C LEU A 53 -0.65 5.50 -3.04
N ILE A 54 -1.01 5.72 -4.30
CA ILE A 54 -1.82 4.77 -5.08
C ILE A 54 -1.03 4.32 -6.30
N GLY A 55 -0.83 3.01 -6.43
CA GLY A 55 -0.16 2.45 -7.59
C GLY A 55 1.31 2.86 -7.71
N CYS A 56 2.01 3.06 -6.60
CA CYS A 56 3.39 3.53 -6.63
C CYS A 56 4.41 2.38 -6.72
N SER A 57 5.58 2.66 -7.28
CA SER A 57 6.76 1.78 -7.27
C SER A 57 8.02 2.54 -6.93
N ALA A 58 8.04 3.07 -5.71
CA ALA A 58 9.10 3.95 -5.23
C ALA A 58 10.35 3.17 -4.78
N GLY A 59 10.21 1.87 -4.48
CA GLY A 59 11.25 1.03 -3.88
C GLY A 59 11.60 1.39 -2.43
N ASP A 60 11.73 2.69 -2.09
CA ASP A 60 11.98 3.19 -0.74
C ASP A 60 10.85 4.13 -0.25
N TYR A 61 10.07 3.63 0.71
CA TYR A 61 8.98 4.37 1.35
C TYR A 61 9.38 5.02 2.67
N ARG A 62 10.63 4.86 3.14
CA ARG A 62 11.07 5.35 4.47
C ARG A 62 11.00 6.87 4.62
N ARG A 63 10.91 7.60 3.50
CA ARG A 63 10.67 9.05 3.50
C ARG A 63 9.34 9.43 4.13
N VAL A 64 8.33 8.56 4.01
CA VAL A 64 7.02 8.75 4.66
C VAL A 64 7.20 8.86 6.18
N GLY A 65 8.04 8.00 6.78
CA GLY A 65 8.33 7.97 8.22
C GLY A 65 8.93 9.28 8.77
N ARG A 66 9.35 10.19 7.89
CA ARG A 66 9.96 11.49 8.22
C ARG A 66 8.94 12.63 8.23
N LEU A 67 7.65 12.37 8.01
CA LEU A 67 6.57 13.35 8.04
C LEU A 67 6.04 13.56 9.47
N PRO A 68 6.36 14.67 10.15
CA PRO A 68 6.10 14.83 11.59
C PRO A 68 4.60 15.02 11.91
N SER A 69 3.84 15.55 10.95
CA SER A 69 2.44 15.92 11.13
C SER A 69 1.47 14.84 10.63
N LEU A 70 1.97 13.75 10.04
CA LEU A 70 1.12 12.75 9.41
C LEU A 70 0.26 12.04 10.46
N ARG A 71 -1.02 11.86 10.16
CA ARG A 71 -2.01 11.18 10.99
C ARG A 71 -2.69 10.04 10.26
N LEU A 72 -2.89 10.19 8.95
CA LEU A 72 -3.44 9.16 8.08
C LEU A 72 -2.46 8.86 6.94
N LEU A 73 -2.12 7.58 6.82
CA LEU A 73 -1.34 7.05 5.70
C LEU A 73 -2.16 5.97 5.00
N ALA A 74 -2.42 6.18 3.71
CA ALA A 74 -2.93 5.16 2.81
C ALA A 74 -1.86 4.82 1.76
N ILE A 75 -1.55 3.53 1.62
CA ILE A 75 -0.69 2.99 0.56
C ILE A 75 -1.47 1.85 -0.08
N GLU A 76 -1.87 2.04 -1.33
CA GLU A 76 -2.73 1.08 -2.03
C GLU A 76 -2.09 0.69 -3.36
N HIS A 77 -2.23 -0.57 -3.77
CA HIS A 77 -1.79 -1.06 -5.09
C HIS A 77 -0.30 -0.80 -5.38
N SER A 78 0.55 -0.70 -4.34
CA SER A 78 1.93 -0.25 -4.44
C SER A 78 2.93 -1.39 -4.17
N ASP A 79 4.21 -1.21 -4.52
CA ASP A 79 5.25 -2.24 -4.36
C ASP A 79 5.85 -2.32 -2.94
N LEU A 80 5.21 -1.71 -1.93
CA LEU A 80 5.67 -1.70 -0.55
C LEU A 80 5.81 -3.13 0.01
N VAL A 81 7.02 -3.49 0.45
CA VAL A 81 7.34 -4.84 0.96
C VAL A 81 7.45 -4.94 2.49
N SER A 82 7.69 -3.81 3.17
CA SER A 82 7.94 -3.76 4.62
C SER A 82 7.53 -2.40 5.19
N LEU A 83 7.14 -2.37 6.46
CA LEU A 83 6.85 -1.13 7.20
C LEU A 83 8.06 -0.53 7.94
N ASP A 84 9.22 -1.19 7.87
CA ASP A 84 10.47 -0.73 8.51
C ASP A 84 10.81 0.72 8.13
N GLY A 85 10.73 1.62 9.12
CA GLY A 85 11.00 3.05 8.97
C GLY A 85 9.97 3.82 8.13
N VAL A 86 8.85 3.22 7.75
CA VAL A 86 7.81 3.85 6.91
C VAL A 86 6.79 4.60 7.75
N LEU A 87 6.46 4.11 8.95
CA LEU A 87 5.41 4.68 9.78
C LEU A 87 5.93 5.86 10.62
N PRO A 88 5.34 7.07 10.48
CA PRO A 88 5.67 8.20 11.35
C PRO A 88 5.23 7.95 12.79
N VAL A 89 5.96 8.51 13.75
CA VAL A 89 5.68 8.29 15.18
C VAL A 89 4.27 8.70 15.63
N GLY A 90 3.65 9.65 14.91
CA GLY A 90 2.34 10.21 15.24
C GLY A 90 1.18 9.67 14.40
N VAL A 91 1.40 8.70 13.50
CA VAL A 91 0.33 8.17 12.64
C VAL A 91 -0.70 7.41 13.47
N GLN A 92 -1.98 7.63 13.16
CA GLN A 92 -3.13 7.08 13.89
C GLN A 92 -3.89 6.07 13.04
N VAL A 93 -3.91 6.27 11.72
CA VAL A 93 -4.59 5.39 10.78
C VAL A 93 -3.61 5.00 9.68
N VAL A 94 -3.43 3.69 9.50
CA VAL A 94 -2.59 3.11 8.46
C VAL A 94 -3.43 2.15 7.62
N VAL A 95 -3.52 2.40 6.33
CA VAL A 95 -4.16 1.53 5.36
C VAL A 95 -3.11 1.13 4.35
N VAL A 96 -2.69 -0.12 4.35
CA VAL A 96 -1.72 -0.69 3.41
C VAL A 96 -2.43 -1.82 2.69
N ARG A 97 -3.08 -1.53 1.56
CA ARG A 97 -3.91 -2.51 0.86
C ARG A 97 -3.33 -2.91 -0.48
N ASN A 98 -3.53 -4.18 -0.85
CA ASN A 98 -3.17 -4.66 -2.18
C ASN A 98 -1.69 -4.34 -2.53
N CYS A 99 -0.79 -4.44 -1.56
CA CYS A 99 0.63 -4.16 -1.73
C CYS A 99 1.43 -5.47 -1.67
N ARG A 100 2.75 -5.39 -1.51
CA ARG A 100 3.64 -6.55 -1.38
C ARG A 100 4.10 -6.78 0.05
N LEU A 101 3.36 -6.27 1.03
CA LEU A 101 3.77 -6.25 2.42
C LEU A 101 3.90 -7.68 2.94
N SER A 102 5.10 -8.10 3.25
CA SER A 102 5.38 -9.45 3.76
C SER A 102 5.87 -9.45 5.20
N SER A 103 6.45 -8.32 5.65
CA SER A 103 7.05 -8.19 6.98
C SER A 103 6.54 -6.95 7.71
N VAL A 104 6.22 -7.13 8.99
CA VAL A 104 5.87 -6.05 9.93
C VAL A 104 6.62 -6.32 11.24
N ALA A 105 7.55 -5.44 11.64
CA ALA A 105 8.20 -5.59 12.94
C ALA A 105 7.38 -4.88 14.03
N PRO A 106 7.28 -5.43 15.26
CA PRO A 106 6.57 -4.77 16.36
C PRO A 106 7.11 -3.38 16.68
N ALA A 107 8.40 -3.15 16.45
CA ALA A 107 9.07 -1.87 16.69
C ALA A 107 8.62 -0.77 15.73
N ASP A 108 8.10 -1.13 14.56
CA ASP A 108 7.66 -0.18 13.54
C ASP A 108 6.27 0.38 13.84
N VAL A 109 5.50 -0.29 14.69
CA VAL A 109 4.13 0.10 15.01
C VAL A 109 4.13 1.20 16.09
N PRO A 110 3.64 2.41 15.78
CA PRO A 110 3.57 3.49 16.75
C PRO A 110 2.59 3.16 17.89
N THR A 111 2.95 3.58 19.11
CA THR A 111 2.11 3.39 20.32
C THR A 111 0.71 4.02 20.23
N GLY A 112 0.54 5.05 19.40
CA GLY A 112 -0.71 5.79 19.25
C GLY A 112 -1.57 5.34 18.06
N LEU A 113 -1.22 4.24 17.41
CA LEU A 113 -1.97 3.73 16.26
C LEU A 113 -3.37 3.26 16.72
N GLN A 114 -4.39 3.65 15.96
CA GLN A 114 -5.80 3.39 16.27
C GLN A 114 -6.44 2.44 15.27
N VAL A 115 -6.00 2.46 14.02
CA VAL A 115 -6.50 1.58 12.96
C VAL A 115 -5.34 1.13 12.08
N ILE A 116 -5.29 -0.16 11.80
CA ILE A 116 -4.46 -0.72 10.74
C ILE A 116 -5.29 -1.61 9.82
N ASP A 117 -5.11 -1.46 8.51
CA ASP A 117 -5.62 -2.39 7.52
C ASP A 117 -4.47 -2.84 6.63
N VAL A 118 -4.25 -4.15 6.57
CA VAL A 118 -3.20 -4.81 5.77
C VAL A 118 -3.78 -5.85 4.83
N SER A 119 -5.05 -5.73 4.45
CA SER A 119 -5.69 -6.65 3.48
C SER A 119 -5.05 -6.59 2.08
N GLY A 120 -5.06 -7.69 1.35
CA GLY A 120 -4.42 -7.82 0.05
C GLY A 120 -2.90 -7.86 0.11
N ASN A 121 -2.30 -8.49 1.14
CA ASN A 121 -0.85 -8.56 1.27
C ASN A 121 -0.34 -9.99 1.56
N PRO A 122 0.89 -10.34 1.15
CA PRO A 122 1.52 -11.62 1.42
C PRO A 122 2.25 -11.66 2.77
N LEU A 123 1.54 -11.37 3.87
CA LEU A 123 2.12 -11.40 5.22
C LEU A 123 2.68 -12.78 5.54
N ASP A 124 3.93 -12.84 6.03
CA ASP A 124 4.47 -14.07 6.57
C ASP A 124 3.87 -14.39 7.96
N ASP A 125 4.09 -15.61 8.45
CA ASP A 125 3.52 -16.06 9.74
C ASP A 125 3.93 -15.15 10.91
N ALA A 126 5.14 -14.57 10.85
CA ALA A 126 5.63 -13.66 11.87
C ALA A 126 4.89 -12.32 11.80
N ALA A 127 4.74 -11.74 10.62
CA ALA A 127 4.02 -10.50 10.39
C ALA A 127 2.54 -10.64 10.72
N ALA A 128 1.91 -11.75 10.32
CA ALA A 128 0.53 -12.06 10.69
C ALA A 128 0.39 -12.14 12.21
N ALA A 129 1.30 -12.84 12.89
CA ALA A 129 1.32 -12.87 14.36
C ALA A 129 1.53 -11.48 14.98
N VAL A 130 2.40 -10.62 14.44
CA VAL A 130 2.58 -9.25 14.94
C VAL A 130 1.32 -8.40 14.79
N VAL A 131 0.62 -8.56 13.68
CA VAL A 131 -0.66 -7.91 13.41
C VAL A 131 -1.75 -8.46 14.36
N ASP A 132 -1.68 -9.75 14.71
CA ASP A 132 -2.66 -10.47 15.54
C ASP A 132 -2.44 -10.42 17.06
N ASP A 133 -1.19 -10.36 17.55
CA ASP A 133 -0.76 -10.63 18.94
C ASP A 133 -1.15 -9.53 19.95
N GLY A 134 -2.39 -9.06 19.86
CA GLY A 134 -3.01 -8.11 20.78
C GLY A 134 -3.35 -6.77 20.13
N VAL A 135 -4.13 -6.77 19.04
CA VAL A 135 -4.87 -5.58 18.56
C VAL A 135 -3.94 -4.36 18.45
N LEU A 136 -2.66 -4.47 18.07
CA LEU A 136 -1.65 -3.40 18.19
C LEU A 136 -1.83 -2.46 19.42
N ARG A 137 -2.03 -3.02 20.62
CA ARG A 137 -2.32 -2.28 21.87
C ARG A 137 -3.67 -1.54 21.91
N GLY A 138 -4.70 -2.04 21.24
CA GLY A 138 -6.05 -1.46 21.19
C GLY A 138 -6.46 -0.84 19.85
N ALA A 139 -5.61 -0.90 18.82
CA ALA A 139 -5.93 -0.49 17.45
C ALA A 139 -6.85 -1.50 16.74
N VAL A 140 -7.85 -1.04 16.01
CA VAL A 140 -8.66 -1.90 15.14
C VAL A 140 -7.79 -2.45 14.01
N VAL A 141 -7.75 -3.78 13.89
CA VAL A 141 -6.93 -4.49 12.90
C VAL A 141 -7.83 -5.13 11.85
N THR A 142 -7.52 -4.90 10.58
CA THR A 142 -8.10 -5.59 9.43
C THR A 142 -6.99 -6.29 8.64
N ARG A 143 -7.17 -7.57 8.36
CA ARG A 143 -6.34 -8.38 7.45
C ARG A 143 -7.22 -9.43 6.78
N ASP A 144 -6.73 -10.04 5.70
CA ASP A 144 -7.44 -11.18 5.11
C ASP A 144 -7.36 -12.42 6.03
N ASP A 145 -8.25 -13.39 5.80
CA ASP A 145 -8.19 -14.67 6.48
C ASP A 145 -6.97 -15.50 6.07
N ASP A 146 -6.68 -16.53 6.86
CA ASP A 146 -5.48 -17.35 6.72
C ASP A 146 -5.41 -18.09 5.36
N ARG A 147 -6.55 -18.32 4.71
CA ARG A 147 -6.58 -18.95 3.38
C ARG A 147 -6.11 -17.99 2.31
N VAL A 148 -6.59 -16.74 2.33
CA VAL A 148 -6.15 -15.69 1.40
C VAL A 148 -4.68 -15.32 1.69
N LEU A 149 -4.26 -15.26 2.96
CA LEU A 149 -2.86 -15.07 3.32
C LEU A 149 -1.95 -16.17 2.72
N ALA A 150 -2.35 -17.44 2.87
CA ALA A 150 -1.60 -18.56 2.28
C ALA A 150 -1.57 -18.52 0.74
N LEU A 151 -2.62 -18.02 0.09
CA LEU A 151 -2.62 -17.76 -1.35
C LEU A 151 -1.65 -16.65 -1.71
N ASN A 152 -1.70 -15.51 -1.03
CA ASN A 152 -0.80 -14.38 -1.28
C ASN A 152 0.67 -14.76 -1.05
N ALA A 153 0.98 -15.55 -0.02
CA ALA A 153 2.33 -16.05 0.21
C ALA A 153 2.84 -16.95 -0.94
N ARG A 154 1.96 -17.64 -1.67
CA ARG A 154 2.32 -18.42 -2.87
C ARG A 154 2.48 -17.51 -4.09
N LEU A 155 1.58 -16.55 -4.30
CA LEU A 155 1.69 -15.54 -5.36
C LEU A 155 2.99 -14.74 -5.24
N ALA A 156 3.35 -14.34 -4.03
CA ALA A 156 4.57 -13.61 -3.74
C ALA A 156 5.85 -14.37 -4.13
N ARG A 157 5.86 -15.69 -3.95
CA ARG A 157 6.98 -16.57 -4.33
C ARG A 157 7.09 -16.82 -5.84
N ALA A 158 6.01 -16.59 -6.60
CA ALA A 158 5.96 -16.91 -8.02
C ALA A 158 6.20 -15.67 -8.91
N ASP A 159 5.45 -14.60 -8.68
CA ASP A 159 5.47 -13.39 -9.53
C ASP A 159 5.60 -12.10 -8.68
N GLY A 160 5.25 -12.13 -7.39
CA GLY A 160 5.46 -10.99 -6.48
C GLY A 160 4.54 -9.78 -6.71
N ALA A 161 4.06 -9.60 -7.94
CA ALA A 161 3.23 -8.48 -8.36
C ALA A 161 1.73 -8.73 -8.21
N PHE A 162 1.28 -9.98 -8.14
CA PHE A 162 -0.13 -10.32 -7.96
C PHE A 162 -0.46 -10.53 -6.49
N VAL A 163 -1.61 -9.99 -6.07
CA VAL A 163 -2.18 -10.23 -4.73
C VAL A 163 -3.68 -10.39 -4.81
N CYS A 164 -4.25 -11.02 -3.80
CA CYS A 164 -5.67 -11.21 -3.61
C CYS A 164 -6.11 -10.56 -2.30
N ALA A 165 -7.18 -9.77 -2.35
CA ALA A 165 -7.90 -9.34 -1.15
C ALA A 165 -9.27 -10.03 -1.11
N GLY A 166 -9.73 -10.44 0.07
CA GLY A 166 -11.04 -11.07 0.20
C GLY A 166 -11.16 -12.02 1.39
N ALA A 167 -12.17 -12.88 1.32
CA ALA A 167 -12.47 -13.82 2.39
C ALA A 167 -13.07 -15.13 1.84
N ALA A 168 -12.71 -16.22 2.49
CA ALA A 168 -13.08 -17.60 2.20
C ALA A 168 -12.72 -17.99 0.77
N ASP A 169 -13.74 -18.32 -0.04
CA ASP A 169 -13.54 -18.73 -1.43
C ASP A 169 -13.48 -17.54 -2.39
N ALA A 170 -14.00 -16.37 -2.01
CA ALA A 170 -14.07 -15.19 -2.88
C ALA A 170 -12.84 -14.31 -2.70
N CYS A 171 -12.21 -13.93 -3.82
CA CYS A 171 -11.12 -12.97 -3.80
C CYS A 171 -11.19 -12.02 -5.00
N ILE A 172 -10.60 -10.86 -4.82
CA ILE A 172 -10.33 -9.91 -5.88
C ILE A 172 -8.85 -10.03 -6.19
N LEU A 173 -8.52 -10.55 -7.36
CA LEU A 173 -7.15 -10.58 -7.88
C LEU A 173 -6.80 -9.19 -8.40
N THR A 174 -5.67 -8.66 -7.91
CA THR A 174 -5.15 -7.33 -8.20
C THR A 174 -3.66 -7.40 -8.54
N VAL A 175 -3.13 -6.28 -9.05
CA VAL A 175 -1.70 -6.07 -9.22
C VAL A 175 -1.22 -5.00 -8.24
N SER A 176 -0.01 -5.19 -7.72
CA SER A 176 0.72 -4.26 -6.86
C SER A 176 1.92 -3.69 -7.60
N GLY A 177 2.07 -2.38 -7.60
CA GLY A 177 3.14 -1.66 -8.26
C GLY A 177 2.98 -1.55 -9.79
N LEU A 178 3.98 -0.91 -10.41
CA LEU A 178 3.99 -0.46 -11.79
C LEU A 178 4.81 -1.36 -12.72
N ASP A 179 5.15 -2.57 -12.25
CA ASP A 179 6.00 -3.51 -13.00
C ASP A 179 5.24 -4.16 -14.16
N ILE A 180 3.95 -4.41 -13.97
CA ILE A 180 3.11 -5.12 -14.95
C ILE A 180 2.18 -4.15 -15.70
N THR A 181 1.65 -3.14 -15.03
CA THR A 181 0.69 -2.18 -15.59
C THR A 181 0.97 -0.77 -15.06
N PRO A 182 0.77 0.30 -15.85
CA PRO A 182 0.85 1.66 -15.35
C PRO A 182 -0.31 2.03 -14.41
N HIS A 183 -1.37 1.20 -14.34
CA HIS A 183 -2.57 1.45 -13.56
C HIS A 183 -2.99 0.22 -12.74
N PRO A 184 -2.20 -0.20 -11.74
CA PRO A 184 -2.48 -1.37 -10.92
C PRO A 184 -3.83 -1.28 -10.19
N GLU A 185 -4.26 -0.08 -9.80
CA GLU A 185 -5.55 0.22 -9.17
C GLU A 185 -6.76 0.03 -10.11
N ARG A 186 -6.53 -0.30 -11.39
CA ARG A 186 -7.60 -0.63 -12.33
C ARG A 186 -7.74 -2.13 -12.54
N VAL A 187 -6.81 -2.93 -12.02
CA VAL A 187 -6.85 -4.39 -12.12
C VAL A 187 -7.59 -4.94 -10.91
N HIS A 188 -8.87 -5.23 -11.11
CA HIS A 188 -9.74 -5.83 -10.09
C HIS A 188 -10.57 -6.94 -10.71
N VAL A 189 -10.09 -8.17 -10.61
CA VAL A 189 -10.81 -9.35 -11.13
C VAL A 189 -11.45 -10.09 -9.96
N SER A 190 -12.79 -10.02 -9.90
CA SER A 190 -13.57 -10.84 -8.98
C SER A 190 -13.48 -12.31 -9.41
N THR A 191 -12.93 -13.14 -8.55
CA THR A 191 -12.64 -14.56 -8.83
C THR A 191 -12.68 -15.36 -7.53
N THR A 192 -12.18 -16.59 -7.56
CA THR A 192 -12.06 -17.45 -6.40
C THR A 192 -10.62 -17.82 -6.11
N THR A 193 -10.33 -18.15 -4.87
CA THR A 193 -8.98 -18.63 -4.48
C THR A 193 -8.57 -19.87 -5.27
N ALA A 194 -9.51 -20.73 -5.65
CA ALA A 194 -9.28 -21.91 -6.47
C ALA A 194 -8.91 -21.56 -7.92
N GLU A 195 -9.60 -20.59 -8.53
CA GLU A 195 -9.27 -20.13 -9.89
C GLU A 195 -7.90 -19.47 -9.94
N VAL A 196 -7.55 -18.67 -8.93
CA VAL A 196 -6.21 -18.07 -8.81
C VAL A 196 -5.14 -19.16 -8.64
N ASP A 197 -5.40 -20.20 -7.87
CA ASP A 197 -4.48 -21.33 -7.72
C ASP A 197 -4.25 -22.10 -9.03
N ILE A 198 -5.32 -22.32 -9.80
CA ILE A 198 -5.21 -22.92 -11.13
C ILE A 198 -4.38 -22.00 -12.03
N ALA A 199 -4.68 -20.70 -12.06
CA ALA A 199 -3.94 -19.74 -12.88
C ALA A 199 -2.46 -19.66 -12.47
N LEU A 200 -2.16 -19.68 -11.17
CA LEU A 200 -0.80 -19.72 -10.64
C LEU A 200 -0.06 -20.99 -11.09
N SER A 201 -0.66 -22.17 -10.97
CA SER A 201 -0.02 -23.44 -11.33
C SER A 201 0.18 -23.62 -12.85
N THR A 202 -0.62 -22.93 -13.66
CA THR A 202 -0.57 -23.00 -15.12
C THR A 202 0.15 -21.82 -15.78
N GLY A 203 0.63 -20.85 -15.00
CA GLY A 203 1.27 -19.63 -15.51
C GLY A 203 0.30 -18.67 -16.20
N ALA A 204 -1.00 -18.76 -15.91
CA ALA A 204 -2.07 -18.00 -16.53
C ALA A 204 -2.55 -16.79 -15.68
N LEU A 205 -1.78 -16.34 -14.69
CA LEU A 205 -2.16 -15.22 -13.82
C LEU A 205 -2.43 -13.93 -14.58
N ARG A 206 -1.57 -13.58 -15.54
CA ARG A 206 -1.77 -12.40 -16.41
C ARG A 206 -3.07 -12.50 -17.21
N ALA A 207 -3.32 -13.67 -17.81
CA ALA A 207 -4.56 -13.91 -18.57
C ALA A 207 -5.80 -13.83 -17.67
N LEU A 208 -5.75 -14.40 -16.47
CA LEU A 208 -6.84 -14.27 -15.48
C LEU A 208 -7.06 -12.81 -15.07
N ALA A 209 -5.98 -12.04 -14.91
CA ALA A 209 -6.03 -10.62 -14.56
C ALA A 209 -6.42 -9.70 -15.73
N GLY A 210 -6.63 -10.23 -16.94
CA GLY A 210 -6.92 -9.44 -18.14
C GLY A 210 -5.73 -8.59 -18.62
N ILE A 211 -4.51 -9.07 -18.37
CA ILE A 211 -3.25 -8.42 -18.75
C ILE A 211 -2.63 -9.20 -19.90
N GLU A 212 -2.35 -8.50 -21.01
CA GLU A 212 -1.66 -9.03 -22.19
C GLU A 212 -0.15 -9.21 -21.98
#